data_AF-A0A6N0HR83-F1
#
_entry.id   AF-A0A6N0HR83-F1
#
_cell.length_a   1.000
_cell.length_b   1.000
_cell.length_c   1.000
_cell.angle_alpha   90.00
_cell.angle_beta   90.00
_cell.angle_gamma   90.00
#
_symmetry.space_group_name_H-M   'P 1'
#
loop_
_entity.id
_entity.type
_entity.pdbx_description
1 polymer ?
#
loop_
_entity_poly.entity_id
_entity_poly.type
_entity_poly.pdbx_seq_one_letter_code
_entity_poly.pdbx_strand_id
1 'polypeptide(L)'
;MLSQQIYTTAHMVIVMGHAGQRGKLLDLVEEYELTLNILENGGVVNESVEMTRVPGTVLLNLLALKAIWKETRPVIENISMHSTSKIEIEKSYQNLKESTARLTEASNELVGAYKSRTYKLRREMSAILMFCVVVAVISLFVVVVVRRYDKERIESERVLRGAVNASRWLCEEPMMVSGIGILLLTRSTFRDAGKRCLDMRMMS
;
A
#
# COMPACT_ATOMS: atom_id res chain seq x y z
N MET A 1 28.67 6.20 0.76
CA MET A 1 29.34 7.19 1.64
C MET A 1 30.62 6.61 2.23
N LEU A 2 30.55 5.56 3.08
CA LEU A 2 31.73 4.94 3.69
C LEU A 2 32.79 4.47 2.66
N SER A 3 32.37 3.85 1.55
CA SER A 3 33.29 3.45 0.46
C SER A 3 34.13 4.63 -0.07
N GLN A 4 33.52 5.80 -0.24
CA GLN A 4 34.21 7.02 -0.69
C GLN A 4 35.10 7.61 0.42
N GLN A 5 34.70 7.51 1.68
CA GLN A 5 35.52 7.95 2.82
C GLN A 5 36.77 7.08 2.99
N ILE A 6 36.66 5.76 2.78
CA ILE A 6 37.81 4.84 2.74
C ILE A 6 38.80 5.27 1.67
N TYR A 7 38.35 5.49 0.44
CA TYR A 7 39.23 5.95 -0.65
C TYR A 7 39.90 7.30 -0.36
N THR A 8 39.12 8.26 0.16
CA THR A 8 39.66 9.60 0.47
C THR A 8 40.72 9.51 1.58
N THR A 9 40.48 8.71 2.61
CA THR A 9 41.43 8.52 3.72
C THR A 9 42.67 7.77 3.24
N ALA A 10 42.51 6.72 2.43
CA ALA A 10 43.63 6.00 1.82
C ALA A 10 44.47 6.89 0.89
N HIS A 11 43.83 7.78 0.12
CA HIS A 11 44.53 8.79 -0.68
C HIS A 11 45.37 9.74 0.19
N MET A 12 44.85 10.17 1.36
CA MET A 12 45.63 10.98 2.30
C MET A 12 46.83 10.22 2.88
N VAL A 13 46.68 8.92 3.17
CA VAL A 13 47.77 8.07 3.67
C VAL A 13 48.87 7.90 2.61
N ILE A 14 48.49 7.61 1.36
CA ILE A 14 49.44 7.30 0.27
C ILE A 14 50.07 8.55 -0.34
N VAL A 15 49.25 9.49 -0.78
CA VAL A 15 49.69 10.62 -1.61
C VAL A 15 50.20 11.76 -0.75
N MET A 16 49.53 12.04 0.37
CA MET A 16 49.94 13.10 1.30
C MET A 16 50.91 12.60 2.39
N GLY A 17 51.21 11.30 2.43
CA GLY A 17 52.13 10.70 3.41
C GLY A 17 51.67 10.86 4.86
N HIS A 18 50.37 11.10 5.09
CA HIS A 18 49.86 11.48 6.39
C HIS A 18 49.63 10.25 7.28
N ALA A 19 50.71 9.75 7.89
CA ALA A 19 50.73 8.51 8.67
C ALA A 19 49.68 8.47 9.81
N GLY A 20 49.29 9.63 10.36
CA GLY A 20 48.24 9.74 11.39
C GLY A 20 46.84 9.32 10.92
N GLN A 21 46.60 9.21 9.61
CA GLN A 21 45.30 8.78 9.06
C GLN A 21 45.18 7.26 8.92
N ARG A 22 46.24 6.48 9.21
CA ARG A 22 46.21 5.01 9.11
C ARG A 22 45.25 4.38 10.11
N GLY A 23 45.25 4.86 11.36
CA GLY A 23 44.29 4.40 12.38
C GLY A 23 42.85 4.65 11.92
N LYS A 24 42.58 5.88 11.46
CA LYS A 24 41.27 6.24 10.90
C LYS A 24 40.86 5.40 9.68
N LEU A 25 41.81 5.00 8.84
CA LEU A 25 41.54 4.11 7.71
C LEU A 25 41.09 2.72 8.17
N LEU A 26 41.73 2.19 9.21
CA LEU A 26 41.35 0.91 9.82
C LEU A 26 39.99 1.00 10.52
N ASP A 27 39.73 2.09 11.26
CA ASP A 27 38.42 2.32 11.88
C ASP A 27 37.29 2.32 10.84
N LEU A 28 37.51 2.96 9.69
CA LEU A 28 36.53 2.97 8.59
C LEU A 28 36.34 1.59 7.94
N VAL A 29 37.37 0.77 7.89
CA VAL A 29 37.29 -0.62 7.40
C VAL A 29 36.44 -1.46 8.35
N GLU A 30 36.69 -1.34 9.65
CA GLU A 30 35.91 -2.03 10.69
C GLU A 30 34.45 -1.57 10.69
N GLU A 31 34.20 -0.26 10.61
CA GLU A 31 32.85 0.31 10.54
C GLU A 31 32.08 -0.20 9.32
N TYR A 32 32.75 -0.30 8.16
CA TYR A 32 32.14 -0.83 6.95
C TYR A 32 31.79 -2.32 7.08
N GLU A 33 32.69 -3.13 7.65
CA GLU A 33 32.47 -4.55 7.87
C GLU A 33 31.35 -4.80 8.88
N LEU A 34 31.32 -4.04 9.97
CA LEU A 34 30.23 -4.07 10.95
C LEU A 34 28.89 -3.71 10.31
N THR A 35 28.86 -2.69 9.44
CA THR A 35 27.65 -2.30 8.71
C THR A 35 27.16 -3.43 7.80
N LEU A 36 28.05 -4.10 7.06
CA LEU A 36 27.68 -5.25 6.22
C LEU A 36 27.14 -6.42 7.04
N ASN A 37 27.72 -6.67 8.22
CA ASN A 37 27.26 -7.72 9.12
C ASN A 37 25.87 -7.42 9.70
N ILE A 38 25.61 -6.17 10.11
CA ILE A 38 24.30 -5.74 10.59
C ILE A 38 23.25 -5.84 9.49
N LEU A 39 23.58 -5.49 8.25
CA LEU A 39 22.66 -5.66 7.12
C LEU A 39 22.28 -7.15 6.93
N GLU A 40 23.25 -8.06 7.02
CA GLU A 40 23.02 -9.48 6.78
C GLU A 40 22.24 -10.18 7.89
N ASN A 41 22.54 -9.86 9.15
CA ASN A 41 22.02 -10.57 10.31
C ASN A 41 20.91 -9.79 11.04
N GLY A 42 20.73 -8.51 10.72
CA GLY A 42 19.99 -7.58 11.56
C GLY A 42 20.83 -7.16 12.77
N GLY A 43 20.44 -6.08 13.42
CA GLY A 43 21.14 -5.58 14.59
C GLY A 43 20.98 -4.08 14.77
N VAL A 44 21.72 -3.54 15.72
CA VAL A 44 21.63 -2.13 16.12
C VAL A 44 22.83 -1.39 15.50
N VAL A 45 22.57 -0.44 14.60
CA VAL A 45 23.63 0.35 13.92
C VAL A 45 24.14 1.47 14.83
N ASN A 46 23.24 2.06 15.61
CA ASN A 46 23.51 3.03 16.67
C ASN A 46 22.48 2.78 17.78
N GLU A 47 22.71 3.23 19.02
CA GLU A 47 21.88 2.99 20.21
C GLU A 47 20.34 3.16 20.01
N SER A 48 19.92 3.85 18.95
CA SER A 48 18.52 4.13 18.59
C SER A 48 18.02 3.51 17.27
N VAL A 49 18.89 2.92 16.43
CA VAL A 49 18.52 2.44 15.08
C VAL A 49 18.69 0.93 15.00
N GLU A 50 17.56 0.22 15.15
CA GLU A 50 17.47 -1.22 14.89
C GLU A 50 17.21 -1.45 13.40
N MET A 51 18.14 -2.14 12.75
CA MET A 51 17.98 -2.63 11.38
C MET A 51 17.49 -4.06 11.38
N THR A 52 16.40 -4.28 10.66
CA THR A 52 15.95 -5.64 10.32
C THR A 52 16.83 -6.22 9.23
N ARG A 53 17.02 -7.54 9.31
CA ARG A 53 17.74 -8.32 8.30
C ARG A 53 17.30 -7.98 6.89
N VAL A 54 18.27 -7.92 5.97
CA VAL A 54 18.01 -7.68 4.54
C VAL A 54 16.94 -8.66 4.01
N PRO A 55 15.87 -8.16 3.39
CA PRO A 55 14.81 -9.00 2.84
C PRO A 55 15.37 -9.89 1.71
N GLY A 56 14.82 -11.09 1.54
CA GLY A 56 15.31 -12.06 0.54
C GLY A 56 15.40 -11.52 -0.89
N THR A 57 14.53 -10.57 -1.26
CA THR A 57 14.55 -9.91 -2.58
C THR A 57 15.78 -9.01 -2.83
N VAL A 58 16.48 -8.60 -1.76
CA VAL A 58 17.66 -7.71 -1.81
C VAL A 58 18.93 -8.44 -1.37
N LEU A 59 18.81 -9.69 -0.90
CA LEU A 59 19.93 -10.48 -0.37
C LEU A 59 21.04 -10.72 -1.40
N LEU A 60 20.69 -10.93 -2.67
CA LEU A 60 21.68 -11.13 -3.74
C LEU A 60 22.60 -9.91 -3.91
N ASN A 61 22.04 -8.71 -3.85
CA ASN A 61 22.81 -7.46 -3.94
C ASN A 61 23.75 -7.30 -2.74
N LEU A 62 23.32 -7.72 -1.55
CA LEU A 62 24.19 -7.71 -0.36
C LEU A 62 25.34 -8.71 -0.52
N LEU A 63 25.06 -9.92 -1.01
CA LEU A 63 26.09 -10.94 -1.23
C LEU A 63 27.11 -10.48 -2.28
N ALA A 64 26.66 -9.85 -3.36
CA ALA A 64 27.54 -9.25 -4.36
C ALA A 64 28.43 -8.15 -3.74
N LEU A 65 27.86 -7.27 -2.93
CA LEU A 65 28.62 -6.23 -2.23
C LEU A 65 29.66 -6.83 -1.28
N LYS A 66 29.30 -7.87 -0.52
CA LYS A 66 30.23 -8.58 0.38
C LYS A 66 31.36 -9.27 -0.38
N ALA A 67 31.09 -9.83 -1.56
CA ALA A 67 32.12 -10.43 -2.39
C ALA A 67 33.16 -9.38 -2.84
N ILE A 68 32.71 -8.23 -3.32
CA ILE A 68 33.59 -7.11 -3.70
C ILE A 68 34.36 -6.60 -2.47
N TRP A 69 33.71 -6.50 -1.31
CA TRP A 69 34.37 -6.10 -0.07
C TRP A 69 35.50 -7.06 0.33
N LYS A 70 35.27 -8.38 0.23
CA LYS A 70 36.27 -9.41 0.53
C LYS A 70 37.52 -9.28 -0.35
N GLU A 71 37.36 -8.84 -1.59
CA GLU A 71 38.49 -8.56 -2.51
C GLU A 71 39.18 -7.23 -2.18
N THR A 72 38.42 -6.21 -1.78
CA THR A 72 38.92 -4.84 -1.57
C THR A 72 39.62 -4.66 -0.23
N ARG A 73 39.11 -5.30 0.82
CA ARG A 73 39.63 -5.24 2.19
C ARG A 73 41.16 -5.46 2.29
N PRO A 74 41.73 -6.56 1.75
CA PRO A 74 43.17 -6.79 1.85
C PRO A 74 44.00 -5.72 1.14
N VAL A 75 43.47 -5.08 0.09
CA VAL A 75 44.15 -3.96 -0.60
C VAL A 75 44.23 -2.75 0.32
N ILE A 76 43.15 -2.43 1.04
CA ILE A 76 43.12 -1.32 2.01
C ILE A 76 44.04 -1.61 3.20
N GLU A 77 44.01 -2.83 3.73
CA GLU A 77 44.89 -3.25 4.82
C GLU A 77 46.36 -3.15 4.41
N ASN A 78 46.72 -3.57 3.19
CA ASN A 78 48.08 -3.43 2.67
C ASN A 78 48.53 -1.96 2.56
N ILE A 79 47.61 -1.05 2.22
CA ILE A 79 47.87 0.41 2.17
C ILE A 79 48.08 0.99 3.56
N SER A 80 47.40 0.45 4.57
CA SER A 80 47.59 0.86 5.96
C SER A 80 48.97 0.46 6.48
N MET A 81 49.58 -0.60 5.93
CA MET A 81 50.94 -1.03 6.25
C MET A 81 51.99 -0.13 5.57
N HIS A 82 53.16 -0.01 6.19
CA HIS A 82 54.26 0.80 5.65
C HIS A 82 54.93 0.05 4.47
N SER A 83 54.45 0.23 3.24
CA SER A 83 55.17 -0.28 2.06
C SER A 83 56.42 0.56 1.80
N THR A 84 57.53 -0.12 1.50
CA THR A 84 58.83 0.49 1.23
C THR A 84 59.05 0.80 -0.25
N SER A 85 58.21 0.27 -1.16
CA SER A 85 58.38 0.37 -2.61
C SER A 85 57.34 1.29 -3.26
N LYS A 86 57.82 2.33 -3.97
CA LYS A 86 56.96 3.29 -4.70
C LYS A 86 56.09 2.62 -5.77
N ILE A 87 56.56 1.53 -6.38
CA ILE A 87 55.82 0.80 -7.42
C ILE A 87 54.66 0.02 -6.81
N GLU A 88 54.85 -0.59 -5.64
CA GLU A 88 53.79 -1.31 -4.92
C GLU A 88 52.71 -0.37 -4.40
N ILE A 89 53.11 0.82 -3.94
CA ILE A 89 52.19 1.87 -3.51
C ILE A 89 51.31 2.31 -4.67
N GLU A 90 51.88 2.64 -5.83
CA GLU A 90 51.11 3.07 -7.00
C GLU A 90 50.15 1.97 -7.48
N LYS A 91 50.63 0.72 -7.56
CA LYS A 91 49.78 -0.43 -7.95
C LYS A 91 48.62 -0.64 -6.97
N SER A 92 48.89 -0.58 -5.67
CA SER A 92 47.86 -0.73 -4.63
C SER A 92 46.85 0.42 -4.69
N TYR A 93 47.31 1.64 -4.99
CA TYR A 93 46.45 2.80 -5.14
C TYR A 93 45.52 2.71 -6.36
N GLN A 94 46.03 2.28 -7.52
CA GLN A 94 45.20 2.06 -8.71
C GLN A 94 44.17 0.95 -8.47
N ASN A 95 44.59 -0.16 -7.86
CA ASN A 95 43.68 -1.24 -7.48
C ASN A 95 42.60 -0.76 -6.50
N LEU A 96 42.95 0.08 -5.53
CA LEU A 96 42.00 0.66 -4.59
C LEU A 96 40.98 1.55 -5.31
N LYS A 97 41.42 2.38 -6.25
CA LYS A 97 40.54 3.27 -7.02
C LYS A 97 39.48 2.48 -7.78
N GLU A 98 39.91 1.44 -8.49
CA GLU A 98 39.00 0.56 -9.23
C GLU A 98 38.04 -0.19 -8.29
N SER A 99 38.57 -0.76 -7.21
CA SER A 99 37.79 -1.51 -6.23
C SER A 99 36.76 -0.62 -5.52
N THR A 100 37.12 0.63 -5.19
CA THR A 100 36.20 1.58 -4.56
C THR A 100 35.08 1.99 -5.51
N ALA A 101 35.38 2.15 -6.81
CA ALA A 101 34.36 2.43 -7.81
C ALA A 101 33.32 1.30 -7.85
N ARG A 102 33.77 0.04 -7.92
CA ARG A 102 32.90 -1.15 -7.88
C ARG A 102 32.11 -1.25 -6.57
N LEU A 103 32.74 -0.99 -5.42
CA LEU A 103 32.04 -0.95 -4.12
C LEU A 103 30.94 0.10 -4.08
N THR A 104 31.20 1.27 -4.65
CA THR A 104 30.23 2.38 -4.68
C THR A 104 29.07 2.06 -5.61
N GLU A 105 29.34 1.47 -6.76
CA GLU A 105 28.32 0.99 -7.70
C GLU A 105 27.44 -0.09 -7.06
N ALA A 106 28.03 -1.15 -6.49
CA ALA A 106 27.29 -2.20 -5.81
C ALA A 106 26.49 -1.69 -4.59
N SER A 107 27.04 -0.71 -3.86
CA SER A 107 26.31 -0.04 -2.77
C SER A 107 25.09 0.73 -3.30
N ASN A 108 25.22 1.40 -4.45
CA ASN A 108 24.12 2.11 -5.09
C ASN A 108 23.04 1.16 -5.61
N GLU A 109 23.44 0.01 -6.17
CA GLU A 109 22.52 -1.04 -6.59
C GLU A 109 21.73 -1.61 -5.41
N LEU A 110 22.40 -1.86 -4.28
CA LEU A 110 21.74 -2.29 -3.05
C LEU A 110 20.68 -1.28 -2.60
N VAL A 111 21.03 0.01 -2.54
CA VAL A 111 20.09 1.09 -2.22
C VAL A 111 18.95 1.17 -3.25
N GLY A 112 19.25 0.99 -4.53
CA GLY A 112 18.27 0.93 -5.61
C GLY A 112 17.26 -0.21 -5.43
N ALA A 113 17.73 -1.39 -5.07
CA ALA A 113 16.89 -2.55 -4.79
C ALA A 113 15.97 -2.32 -3.59
N TYR A 114 16.48 -1.71 -2.50
CA TYR A 114 15.66 -1.27 -1.37
C TYR A 114 14.59 -0.26 -1.79
N LYS A 115 14.94 0.76 -2.57
CA LYS A 115 13.99 1.77 -3.06
C LYS A 115 12.90 1.15 -3.94
N SER A 116 13.27 0.26 -4.86
CA SER A 116 12.35 -0.46 -5.73
C SER A 116 11.34 -1.27 -4.93
N ARG A 117 11.82 -2.02 -3.91
CA ARG A 117 10.97 -2.76 -2.99
C ARG A 117 9.99 -1.84 -2.26
N THR A 118 10.49 -0.77 -1.63
CA THR A 118 9.65 0.17 -0.89
C THR A 118 8.60 0.82 -1.79
N TYR A 119 8.96 1.17 -3.02
CA TYR A 119 8.02 1.71 -4.00
C TYR A 119 6.93 0.70 -4.36
N LYS A 120 7.30 -0.57 -4.61
CA LYS A 120 6.34 -1.64 -4.90
C LYS A 120 5.36 -1.85 -3.74
N LEU A 121 5.87 -1.97 -2.51
CA LEU A 121 5.03 -2.09 -1.30
C LEU A 121 4.10 -0.89 -1.13
N ARG A 122 4.61 0.33 -1.32
CA ARG A 122 3.79 1.55 -1.22
C ARG A 122 2.69 1.57 -2.27
N ARG A 123 2.98 1.12 -3.50
CA ARG A 123 1.99 1.03 -4.58
C ARG A 123 0.91 0.01 -4.24
N GLU A 124 1.28 -1.17 -3.76
CA GLU A 124 0.35 -2.22 -3.34
C GLU A 124 -0.54 -1.75 -2.17
N MET A 125 0.05 -1.15 -1.14
CA MET A 125 -0.72 -0.57 -0.02
C MET A 125 -1.68 0.52 -0.49
N SER A 126 -1.24 1.41 -1.39
CA SER A 126 -2.11 2.46 -1.91
C SER A 126 -3.29 1.89 -2.72
N ALA A 127 -3.07 0.82 -3.48
CA ALA A 127 -4.13 0.12 -4.21
C ALA A 127 -5.14 -0.53 -3.25
N ILE A 128 -4.66 -1.18 -2.19
CA ILE A 128 -5.52 -1.79 -1.17
C ILE A 128 -6.36 -0.72 -0.47
N LEU A 129 -5.76 0.41 -0.08
CA LEU A 129 -6.48 1.51 0.55
C LEU A 129 -7.55 2.10 -0.38
N MET A 130 -7.23 2.30 -1.66
CA MET A 130 -8.21 2.74 -2.66
C MET A 130 -9.37 1.75 -2.80
N PHE A 131 -9.07 0.45 -2.81
CA PHE A 131 -10.09 -0.59 -2.86
C PHE A 131 -11.01 -0.52 -1.62
N CYS A 132 -10.46 -0.38 -0.42
CA CYS A 132 -11.24 -0.22 0.81
C CYS A 132 -12.17 1.01 0.75
N VAL A 133 -11.69 2.14 0.23
CA VAL A 133 -12.50 3.36 0.06
C VAL A 133 -13.66 3.10 -0.91
N VAL A 134 -13.40 2.44 -2.04
CA VAL A 134 -14.46 2.10 -3.02
C VAL A 134 -15.52 1.19 -2.38
N VAL A 135 -15.11 0.16 -1.65
CA VAL A 135 -16.05 -0.74 -0.94
C VAL A 135 -16.87 0.03 0.09
N ALA A 136 -16.26 0.95 0.84
CA ALA A 136 -16.97 1.78 1.82
C ALA A 136 -18.03 2.66 1.15
N VAL A 137 -17.70 3.30 0.02
CA VAL A 137 -18.64 4.13 -0.75
C VAL A 137 -19.81 3.30 -1.28
N ILE A 138 -19.55 2.12 -1.86
CA ILE A 138 -20.60 1.21 -2.34
C ILE A 138 -21.51 0.79 -1.19
N SER A 139 -20.92 0.45 -0.04
CA SER A 139 -21.68 0.06 1.15
C SER A 139 -22.61 1.18 1.63
N LEU A 140 -22.12 2.42 1.67
CA LEU A 140 -22.96 3.59 1.98
C LEU A 140 -24.10 3.76 0.98
N PHE A 141 -23.83 3.58 -0.31
CA PHE A 141 -24.86 3.67 -1.35
C PHE A 141 -25.94 2.61 -1.17
N VAL A 142 -25.55 1.36 -0.88
CA VAL A 142 -26.49 0.26 -0.58
C VAL A 142 -27.38 0.61 0.60
N VAL A 143 -26.82 1.15 1.70
CA VAL A 143 -27.59 1.57 2.87
C VAL A 143 -28.63 2.64 2.50
N VAL A 144 -28.25 3.62 1.67
CA VAL A 144 -29.18 4.67 1.21
C VAL A 144 -30.30 4.08 0.34
N VAL A 145 -29.97 3.17 -0.58
CA VAL A 145 -30.95 2.51 -1.45
C VAL A 145 -31.91 1.65 -0.64
N VAL A 146 -31.41 0.84 0.29
CA VAL A 146 -32.25 0.01 1.18
C VAL A 146 -33.20 0.90 2.00
N ARG A 147 -32.70 2.01 2.58
CA ARG A 147 -33.57 2.94 3.31
C ARG A 147 -34.63 3.61 2.44
N ARG A 148 -34.31 3.93 1.18
CA ARG A 148 -35.32 4.45 0.25
C ARG A 148 -36.36 3.39 -0.09
N TYR A 149 -35.92 2.17 -0.37
CA TYR A 149 -36.80 1.05 -0.68
C TYR A 149 -37.75 0.73 0.48
N ASP A 150 -37.23 0.69 1.72
CA ASP A 150 -38.06 0.50 2.91
C ASP A 150 -39.10 1.62 3.09
N LYS A 151 -38.70 2.87 2.81
CA LYS A 151 -39.62 4.01 2.87
C LYS A 151 -40.75 3.89 1.83
N GLU A 152 -40.42 3.57 0.58
CA GLU A 152 -41.39 3.36 -0.50
C GLU A 152 -42.32 2.16 -0.23
N ARG A 153 -41.78 1.08 0.34
CA ARG A 153 -42.56 -0.09 0.75
C ARG A 153 -43.55 0.25 1.86
N ILE A 154 -43.13 0.96 2.90
CA ILE A 154 -44.02 1.37 4.00
C ILE A 154 -45.14 2.29 3.48
N GLU A 155 -44.82 3.20 2.57
CA GLU A 155 -45.79 4.14 1.99
C GLU A 155 -46.84 3.41 1.13
N SER A 156 -46.41 2.47 0.28
CA SER A 156 -47.33 1.63 -0.51
C SER A 156 -48.20 0.71 0.35
N GLU A 157 -47.67 0.13 1.43
CA GLU A 157 -48.47 -0.65 2.39
C GLU A 157 -49.53 0.20 3.10
N ARG A 158 -49.24 1.47 3.44
CA ARG A 158 -50.25 2.38 4.02
C ARG A 158 -51.35 2.71 3.03
N VAL A 159 -51.00 2.96 1.77
CA VAL A 159 -51.98 3.23 0.70
C VAL A 159 -52.90 2.02 0.50
N LEU A 160 -52.34 0.81 0.44
CA LEU A 160 -53.11 -0.43 0.31
C LEU A 160 -54.04 -0.67 1.50
N ARG A 161 -53.57 -0.49 2.73
CA ARG A 161 -54.43 -0.61 3.93
C ARG A 161 -55.55 0.43 3.93
N GLY A 162 -55.27 1.67 3.50
CA GLY A 162 -56.28 2.71 3.33
C GLY A 162 -57.36 2.31 2.33
N ALA A 163 -56.96 1.77 1.17
CA ALA A 163 -57.89 1.29 0.14
C ALA A 163 -58.73 0.08 0.60
N VAL A 164 -58.14 -0.86 1.33
CA VAL A 164 -58.84 -2.02 1.91
C VAL A 164 -59.85 -1.57 2.98
N ASN A 165 -59.47 -0.64 3.85
CA ASN A 165 -60.40 -0.11 4.86
C ASN A 165 -61.54 0.67 4.20
N ALA A 166 -61.27 1.50 3.20
CA ALA A 166 -62.30 2.24 2.47
C ALA A 166 -63.30 1.32 1.75
N SER A 167 -62.83 0.23 1.15
CA SER A 167 -63.71 -0.77 0.52
C SER A 167 -64.53 -1.57 1.52
N ARG A 168 -64.01 -1.80 2.75
CA ARG A 168 -64.78 -2.39 3.85
C ARG A 168 -65.94 -1.48 4.30
N TRP A 169 -65.69 -0.17 4.47
CA TRP A 169 -66.77 0.80 4.79
C TRP A 169 -67.86 0.83 3.72
N LEU A 170 -67.51 0.69 2.44
CA LEU A 170 -68.48 0.61 1.34
C LEU A 170 -69.29 -0.71 1.29
N CYS A 171 -68.85 -1.76 1.98
CA CYS A 171 -69.55 -3.05 2.06
C CYS A 171 -70.32 -3.25 3.37
N GLU A 172 -69.93 -2.57 4.46
CA GLU A 172 -70.62 -2.59 5.75
C GLU A 172 -71.82 -1.64 5.86
N GLU A 173 -72.13 -0.87 4.81
CA GLU A 173 -73.46 -0.29 4.61
C GLU A 173 -74.32 -1.21 3.73
N PRO A 174 -75.02 -2.23 4.29
CA PRO A 174 -76.18 -2.78 3.61
C PRO A 174 -77.25 -1.68 3.60
N MET A 175 -77.49 -1.12 2.42
CA MET A 175 -78.74 -0.48 2.01
C MET A 175 -79.70 -0.10 3.15
N MET A 176 -79.56 1.10 3.71
CA MET A 176 -80.74 1.92 3.96
C MET A 176 -80.92 2.88 2.79
N VAL A 177 -81.26 2.33 1.62
CA VAL A 177 -81.99 3.08 0.61
C VAL A 177 -83.44 3.15 1.07
N SER A 178 -83.70 3.97 2.10
CA SER A 178 -85.04 4.51 2.32
C SER A 178 -85.17 5.68 1.36
N GLY A 179 -86.07 5.53 0.39
CA GLY A 179 -86.20 6.45 -0.74
C GLY A 179 -86.39 7.91 -0.33
N ILE A 180 -85.75 8.80 -1.10
CA ILE A 180 -86.29 10.04 -1.67
C ILE A 180 -85.16 10.65 -2.52
N GLY A 181 -85.47 11.05 -3.76
CA GLY A 181 -84.71 12.07 -4.45
C GLY A 181 -83.79 11.61 -5.58
N ILE A 182 -84.38 11.17 -6.69
CA ILE A 182 -83.77 11.43 -8.01
C ILE A 182 -83.64 12.95 -8.15
N LEU A 183 -82.42 13.48 -8.25
CA LEU A 183 -82.03 14.54 -9.19
C LEU A 183 -80.54 14.92 -9.02
N LEU A 184 -79.79 14.66 -10.10
CA LEU A 184 -78.63 15.41 -10.58
C LEU A 184 -77.36 15.43 -9.70
N LEU A 185 -76.34 14.69 -10.15
CA LEU A 185 -75.11 15.28 -10.71
C LEU A 185 -74.19 14.18 -11.31
N THR A 186 -74.03 14.25 -12.64
CA THR A 186 -72.79 13.98 -13.42
C THR A 186 -72.03 12.67 -13.16
N ARG A 187 -72.21 11.61 -13.97
CA ARG A 187 -71.61 11.43 -15.33
C ARG A 187 -70.08 11.65 -15.35
N SER A 188 -69.28 10.62 -15.04
CA SER A 188 -68.08 10.25 -15.85
C SER A 188 -67.13 9.15 -15.32
N THR A 189 -67.14 8.70 -14.07
CA THR A 189 -66.06 7.80 -13.58
C THR A 189 -66.45 6.38 -13.19
N PHE A 190 -67.70 5.96 -13.37
CA PHE A 190 -68.18 4.65 -12.93
C PHE A 190 -68.14 3.53 -13.99
N ARG A 191 -67.46 3.72 -15.13
CA ARG A 191 -67.46 2.75 -16.24
C ARG A 191 -66.38 1.66 -16.17
N ASP A 192 -65.33 1.79 -15.35
CA ASP A 192 -64.25 0.79 -15.31
C ASP A 192 -64.17 -0.07 -14.03
N ALA A 193 -64.95 0.22 -12.99
CA ALA A 193 -64.96 -0.60 -11.77
C ALA A 193 -65.91 -1.80 -11.84
N GLY A 194 -66.92 -1.79 -12.73
CA GLY A 194 -67.95 -2.83 -12.81
C GLY A 194 -67.58 -4.09 -13.58
N LYS A 195 -66.45 -4.10 -14.32
CA LYS A 195 -66.11 -5.21 -15.23
C LYS A 195 -65.22 -6.30 -14.62
N ARG A 196 -64.65 -6.10 -13.43
CA ARG A 196 -63.75 -7.08 -12.78
C ARG A 196 -64.39 -7.95 -11.68
N CYS A 197 -65.62 -7.64 -11.25
CA CYS A 197 -66.32 -8.49 -10.28
C CYS A 197 -67.20 -9.59 -10.92
N LEU A 198 -67.35 -9.62 -12.24
CA LEU A 198 -68.19 -10.60 -12.95
C LEU A 198 -67.43 -11.84 -13.47
N ASP A 199 -66.09 -11.84 -13.47
CA ASP A 199 -65.28 -12.98 -13.94
C ASP A 199 -64.95 -14.03 -12.86
N MET A 200 -65.24 -13.79 -11.58
CA MET A 200 -65.01 -14.78 -10.51
C MET A 200 -66.22 -15.66 -10.16
N ARG A 201 -67.32 -15.58 -10.93
CA ARG A 201 -68.56 -16.35 -10.67
C ARG A 201 -68.95 -17.31 -11.81
N MET A 202 -68.00 -17.71 -12.64
CA MET A 202 -68.14 -18.77 -13.66
C MET A 202 -66.96 -19.77 -13.60
N MET A 203 -66.53 -20.15 -12.40
CA MET A 203 -65.72 -21.35 -12.17
C MET A 203 -66.16 -22.02 -10.85
N SER A 204 -67.36 -22.60 -10.86
CA SER A 204 -67.74 -23.73 -10.00
C SER A 204 -68.77 -24.58 -10.73
#